data_AF-A0A1G6RYR4-F1
#
_entry.id   AF-A0A1G6RYR4-F1
#
_cell.length_a   1.000
_cell.length_b   1.000
_cell.length_c   1.000
_cell.angle_alpha   90.00
_cell.angle_beta   90.00
_cell.angle_gamma   90.00
#
_symmetry.space_group_name_H-M   'P 1'
#
loop_
_entity.id
_entity.type
_entity.pdbx_description
1 polymer ?
#
loop_
_entity_poly.entity_id
_entity_poly.type
_entity_poly.pdbx_seq_one_letter_code
_entity_poly.pdbx_strand_id
1 'polypeptide(L)' 'MARQIARSWEGGTSRRLRKKIEMLFAHLKRILKLDRLRLRGPNGARDEFILAATAQNLRKMAKLIPMPSPRLA' A
#
# COMPACT_ATOMS: atom_id res chain seq x y z
N MET A 1 16.35 3.44 -27.69
CA MET A 1 16.51 3.45 -26.23
C MET A 1 15.26 3.01 -25.46
N ALA A 2 14.19 3.81 -25.31
CA ALA A 2 13.04 3.45 -24.46
C ALA A 2 12.33 2.13 -24.83
N ARG A 3 12.13 1.87 -26.13
CA ARG A 3 11.57 0.60 -26.64
C ARG A 3 12.47 -0.61 -26.35
N GLN A 4 13.79 -0.41 -26.31
CA GLN A 4 14.75 -1.48 -25.96
C GLN A 4 14.68 -1.79 -24.47
N ILE A 5 14.64 -0.76 -23.60
CA ILE A 5 14.44 -0.93 -22.15
C ILE A 5 13.12 -1.66 -21.88
N ALA A 6 12.05 -1.31 -22.59
CA ALA A 6 10.76 -1.98 -22.42
C ALA A 6 10.78 -3.48 -22.78
N ARG A 7 11.69 -3.92 -23.64
CA ARG A 7 11.86 -5.34 -24.04
C ARG A 7 12.93 -6.07 -23.23
N SER A 8 13.75 -5.34 -22.47
CA SER A 8 14.79 -5.90 -21.61
C SER A 8 14.22 -6.64 -20.40
N TRP A 9 15.03 -7.51 -19.82
CA TRP A 9 14.73 -8.21 -18.58
C TRP A 9 14.54 -7.23 -17.41
N GLU A 10 15.40 -6.23 -17.32
CA GLU A 10 15.39 -5.17 -16.31
C GLU A 10 14.11 -4.36 -16.38
N GLY A 11 13.67 -3.99 -17.58
CA GLY A 11 12.40 -3.30 -17.81
C GLY A 11 11.19 -4.15 -17.41
N GLY A 12 11.24 -5.46 -17.69
CA GLY A 12 10.24 -6.42 -17.22
C GLY A 12 10.15 -6.45 -15.69
N THR A 13 11.29 -6.54 -15.02
CA THR A 13 11.37 -6.54 -13.55
C THR A 13 10.91 -5.23 -12.94
N SER A 14 11.34 -4.08 -13.49
CA SER A 14 10.88 -2.75 -13.07
C SER A 14 9.35 -2.63 -13.16
N ARG A 15 8.73 -3.08 -14.26
CA ARG A 15 7.26 -3.04 -14.40
C ARG A 15 6.56 -3.90 -13.36
N ARG A 16 7.04 -5.11 -13.09
CA ARG A 16 6.45 -5.99 -12.07
C ARG A 16 6.54 -5.36 -10.68
N LEU A 17 7.68 -4.76 -10.33
CA LEU A 17 7.87 -4.08 -9.05
C LEU A 17 6.97 -2.85 -8.92
N ARG A 18 6.88 -2.01 -9.96
CA ARG A 18 6.00 -0.84 -9.97
C ARG A 18 4.53 -1.24 -9.81
N LYS A 19 4.10 -2.31 -10.48
CA LYS A 19 2.72 -2.79 -10.34
C LYS A 19 2.37 -3.16 -8.90
N LYS A 20 3.31 -3.76 -8.15
CA LYS A 20 3.11 -4.04 -6.71
C LYS A 20 2.91 -2.74 -5.91
N ILE A 21 3.72 -1.72 -6.16
CA ILE A 21 3.60 -0.42 -5.50
C ILE A 21 2.29 0.28 -5.91
N GLU A 22 1.96 0.35 -7.19
CA GLU A 22 0.72 0.94 -7.69
C GLU A 22 -0.52 0.33 -7.03
N MET A 23 -0.53 -1.00 -6.87
CA MET A 23 -1.64 -1.70 -6.20
C MET A 23 -1.72 -1.38 -4.71
N LEU A 24 -0.58 -1.24 -4.01
CA LEU A 24 -0.57 -0.81 -2.62
C LEU A 24 -1.17 0.59 -2.49
N PHE A 25 -0.76 1.54 -3.34
CA PHE A 25 -1.33 2.89 -3.35
C PHE A 25 -2.83 2.90 -3.69
N ALA A 26 -3.27 2.06 -4.63
CA ALA A 26 -4.70 1.91 -4.94
C ALA A 26 -5.50 1.41 -3.72
N HIS A 27 -4.95 0.47 -2.95
CA HIS A 27 -5.57 -0.01 -1.72
C HIS A 27 -5.61 1.07 -0.64
N LEU A 28 -4.53 1.84 -0.46
CA LEU A 28 -4.51 2.96 0.49
C LEU A 28 -5.62 3.97 0.18
N LYS A 29 -5.77 4.37 -1.09
CA LYS A 29 -6.85 5.26 -1.54
C LYS A 29 -8.22 4.67 -1.27
N ARG A 30 -8.47 3.44 -1.73
CA ARG A 30 -9.81 2.82 -1.63
C ARG A 30 -10.24 2.53 -0.19
N ILE A 31 -9.32 2.08 0.67
CA ILE A 31 -9.64 1.59 2.01
C ILE A 31 -9.49 2.70 3.06
N LEU A 32 -8.42 3.49 2.97
CA LEU A 32 -8.10 4.53 3.96
C LEU A 32 -8.50 5.93 3.48
N LYS A 33 -9.08 6.07 2.28
CA LYS A 33 -9.49 7.35 1.68
C LYS A 33 -8.34 8.36 1.63
N LEU A 34 -7.14 7.85 1.34
CA LEU A 34 -5.91 8.65 1.23
C LEU A 34 -5.86 9.39 -0.12
N ASP A 35 -6.84 10.26 -0.37
CA ASP A 35 -7.00 10.98 -1.64
C ASP A 35 -6.19 12.29 -1.70
N ARG A 36 -5.91 12.89 -0.54
CA ARG A 36 -5.11 14.11 -0.41
C ARG A 36 -4.20 14.01 0.80
N LEU A 37 -2.95 14.41 0.63
CA LEU A 37 -2.01 14.54 1.73
C LEU A 37 -2.25 15.86 2.48
N ARG A 38 -2.27 15.81 3.81
CA ARG A 38 -2.49 16.97 4.69
C ARG A 38 -1.21 17.77 4.97
N LEU A 39 -0.04 17.22 4.60
CA LEU A 39 1.27 17.89 4.58
C LEU A 39 1.55 18.76 5.82
N ARG A 40 1.41 18.17 7.03
CA ARG A 40 1.63 18.86 8.31
C ARG A 40 3.12 19.12 8.59
N GLY A 41 3.71 20.08 7.87
CA GLY A 41 5.13 20.44 7.98
C GLY A 41 6.03 19.80 6.92
N PRO A 42 7.36 20.03 6.97
CA PRO A 42 8.31 19.65 5.92
C PRO A 42 8.37 18.14 5.66
N ASN A 43 8.06 17.32 6.66
CA ASN A 43 8.01 15.86 6.55
C ASN A 43 6.58 15.30 6.35
N GLY A 44 5.57 16.16 6.19
CA GLY A 44 4.16 15.77 6.29
C GLY A 44 3.73 14.68 5.30
N ALA A 45 4.33 14.64 4.10
CA ALA A 45 4.06 13.57 3.13
C ALA A 45 4.59 12.21 3.62
N ARG A 46 5.82 12.18 4.14
CA ARG A 46 6.46 10.95 4.63
C ARG A 46 5.67 10.35 5.78
N ASP A 47 5.32 11.18 6.75
CA ASP A 47 4.61 10.73 7.96
C ASP A 47 3.24 10.17 7.62
N GLU A 48 2.52 10.83 6.71
CA GLU A 48 1.21 10.38 6.27
C GLU A 48 1.24 9.05 5.52
N PHE A 49 2.24 8.82 4.65
CA PHE A 49 2.41 7.51 4.02
C PHE A 49 2.80 6.41 5.01
N ILE A 50 3.66 6.72 5.99
CA ILE A 50 4.03 5.76 7.05
C ILE A 50 2.79 5.37 7.86
N LEU A 51 1.99 6.35 8.28
CA LEU A 51 0.76 6.09 9.03
C LEU A 51 -0.26 5.29 8.21
N ALA A 52 -0.43 5.62 6.93
CA ALA A 52 -1.34 4.90 6.05
C ALA A 52 -0.88 3.44 5.84
N ALA A 53 0.43 3.22 5.63
CA ALA A 53 1.00 1.87 5.52
C ALA A 53 0.83 1.07 6.82
N THR A 54 1.07 1.69 7.98
CA THR A 54 0.85 1.07 9.29
C THR A 54 -0.61 0.66 9.46
N ALA A 55 -1.56 1.55 9.19
CA ALA A 55 -2.98 1.25 9.27
C ALA A 55 -3.39 0.09 8.33
N GLN A 56 -2.85 0.04 7.11
CA GLN A 56 -3.10 -1.06 6.18
C GLN A 56 -2.54 -2.40 6.70
N ASN A 57 -1.33 -2.39 7.27
CA ASN A 57 -0.70 -3.58 7.86
C ASN A 57 -1.49 -4.10 9.06
N LEU A 58 -1.93 -3.22 9.96
CA LEU A 58 -2.79 -3.56 11.10
C LEU A 58 -4.09 -4.22 10.62
N ARG A 59 -4.74 -3.67 9.59
CA ARG A 59 -5.95 -4.26 8.99
C ARG A 59 -5.69 -5.64 8.39
N LYS A 60 -4.52 -5.87 7.78
CA LYS A 60 -4.15 -7.18 7.25
C LYS A 60 -3.94 -8.19 8.39
N MET A 61 -3.27 -7.79 9.47
CA MET A 61 -3.09 -8.65 10.65
C MET A 61 -4.41 -9.00 11.32
N ALA A 62 -5.32 -8.03 11.46
CA ALA A 62 -6.64 -8.27 12.04
C ALA A 62 -7.46 -9.35 11.31
N LYS A 63 -7.25 -9.51 9.98
CA LYS A 63 -7.90 -10.57 9.20
C LYS A 63 -7.31 -11.97 9.43
N LEU A 64 -6.09 -12.05 9.95
CA LEU A 64 -5.45 -13.32 10.28
C LEU A 64 -5.84 -13.83 11.66
N ILE A 65 -6.40 -12.96 12.51
CA ILE A 65 -6.88 -13.32 13.84
C ILE A 65 -8.25 -14.00 13.69
N PRO A 66 -8.41 -15.27 14.12
CA PRO A 66 -9.71 -15.94 14.13
C PRO A 66 -10.71 -15.19 15.01
N MET A 67 -11.95 -15.07 14.55
CA MET A 67 -13.02 -14.52 15.40
C MET A 67 -13.23 -15.45 16.61
N PRO A 68 -13.28 -14.91 17.84
CA PRO A 68 -13.57 -15.74 19.00
C PRO A 68 -14.95 -16.40 18.83
N SER A 69 -15.01 -17.71 19.05
CA SER A 69 -16.30 -18.43 19.03
C SER A 69 -17.22 -17.83 20.10
N PRO A 70 -18.49 -17.54 19.80
CA PRO A 70 -19.44 -17.11 20.80
C PRO A 70 -19.46 -18.14 21.93
N ARG A 71 -19.22 -17.70 23.16
CA ARG A 71 -19.47 -18.56 24.33
C ARG A 71 -20.98 -18.77 24.40
N LEU A 72 -21.41 -20.00 24.10
CA LEU A 72 -22.78 -20.43 24.41
C LEU A 72 -22.96 -20.27 25.92
N ALA A 73 -23.98 -19.50 26.30
CA ALA A 73 -24.42 -19.34 27.69
C ALA A 73 -25.11 -20.61 28.17
#